data_AF-A0AAY5KTX5-F1
#
_entry.id   AF-A0AAY5KTX5-F1
#
_cell.length_a   1.000
_cell.length_b   1.000
_cell.length_c   1.000
_cell.angle_alpha   90.00
_cell.angle_beta   90.00
_cell.angle_gamma   90.00
#
_symmetry.space_group_name_H-M   'P 1'
#
loop_
_entity.id
_entity.type
_entity.pdbx_description
1 polymer ?
#
loop_
_entity_poly.entity_id
_entity_poly.type
_entity_poly.pdbx_seq_one_letter_code
_entity_poly.pdbx_strand_id
1 'polypeptide(L)'
;MLTQVVGESITFSKKQGASLLYNGGTIAVVVKGNMDSSYIDSFKDRIQWDQQTGQFTIRELKTSDSGIYVVDGKGGVKTTYQLTVYDPVSRPMLTTLFNGSCSVECSVMNDRDVTLSWYSGEKILNQTSSPELSIKLSLPLEVDKQDRTSYRCEAANPVTKENVMFYVPESCMVTNMTGINNKRAYLSLIAIMCVLVASVVVGLAICQKKGRNVHFQDPSEGEQPDIEYAEISYIIPTSIQEKQIDISEVDLPRETEVTVYEKLQLHRMADSDDEGKVKQRSRQMI
;
A
#
# COMPACT_ATOMS: atom_id res chain seq x y z
N MET A 1 -12.53 26.18 25.75
CA MET A 1 -11.73 24.95 25.67
C MET A 1 -10.27 25.36 25.61
N LEU A 2 -9.42 24.70 26.39
CA LEU A 2 -7.97 24.85 26.36
C LEU A 2 -7.37 23.47 26.06
N THR A 3 -6.36 23.44 25.20
CA THR A 3 -5.61 22.22 24.89
C THR A 3 -4.14 22.48 25.16
N GLN A 4 -3.45 21.50 25.77
CA GLN A 4 -2.02 21.63 26.07
C GLN A 4 -1.33 20.27 26.03
N VAL A 5 -0.02 20.26 25.83
CA VAL A 5 0.81 19.04 25.87
C VAL A 5 1.35 18.79 27.29
N VAL A 6 1.63 17.53 27.62
CA VAL A 6 2.28 17.15 28.89
C VAL A 6 3.62 17.87 29.08
N GLY A 7 3.93 18.24 30.32
CA GLY A 7 5.16 18.94 30.71
C GLY A 7 5.09 20.46 30.59
N GLU A 8 4.20 20.99 29.74
CA GLU A 8 4.01 22.43 29.56
C GLU A 8 3.24 23.09 30.72
N SER A 9 3.10 24.40 30.63
CA SER A 9 2.29 25.19 31.57
C SER A 9 1.04 25.80 30.90
N ILE A 10 0.04 26.14 31.71
CA ILE A 10 -1.15 26.84 31.26
C ILE A 10 -1.52 27.95 32.24
N THR A 11 -1.80 29.13 31.69
CA THR A 11 -2.25 30.31 32.45
C THR A 11 -3.71 30.57 32.17
N PHE A 12 -4.52 30.69 33.22
CA PHE A 12 -5.92 31.05 33.09
C PHE A 12 -6.06 32.55 32.87
N SER A 13 -6.73 32.93 31.77
CA SER A 13 -6.82 34.33 31.33
C SER A 13 -7.52 35.27 32.33
N LYS A 14 -8.34 34.72 33.23
CA LYS A 14 -9.06 35.47 34.27
C LYS A 14 -8.06 36.11 35.23
N LYS A 15 -7.98 37.44 35.15
CA LYS A 15 -7.21 38.29 36.07
C LYS A 15 -7.91 38.40 37.42
N GLN A 16 -7.13 38.76 38.44
CA GLN A 16 -7.61 38.96 39.82
C GLN A 16 -8.37 37.74 40.37
N GLY A 17 -7.89 36.53 40.08
CA GLY A 17 -8.38 35.29 40.67
C GLY A 17 -8.15 35.28 42.18
N ALA A 18 -9.21 35.01 42.93
CA ALA A 18 -9.22 34.83 44.37
C ALA A 18 -9.14 33.34 44.74
N SER A 19 -9.74 32.45 43.95
CA SER A 19 -9.56 31.00 44.11
C SER A 19 -9.58 30.28 42.77
N LEU A 20 -8.97 29.11 42.74
CA LEU A 20 -8.94 28.17 41.62
C LEU A 20 -9.54 26.85 42.07
N LEU A 21 -10.50 26.35 41.31
CA LEU A 21 -11.15 25.06 41.54
C LEU A 21 -10.86 24.11 40.38
N TYR A 22 -10.76 22.82 40.69
CA TYR A 22 -10.61 21.72 39.74
C TYR A 22 -11.65 20.63 40.03
N ASN A 23 -12.47 20.28 39.03
CA ASN A 23 -13.54 19.30 39.13
C ASN A 23 -14.45 19.49 40.37
N GLY A 24 -14.70 20.75 40.75
CA GLY A 24 -15.53 21.13 41.90
C GLY A 24 -14.78 21.25 43.23
N GLY A 25 -13.55 20.73 43.35
CA GLY A 25 -12.70 20.89 44.52
C GLY A 25 -11.86 22.17 44.45
N THR A 26 -11.61 22.82 45.59
CA THR A 26 -10.68 23.96 45.64
C THR A 26 -9.25 23.47 45.61
N ILE A 27 -8.42 24.04 44.73
CA ILE A 27 -6.99 23.70 44.59
C ILE A 27 -6.05 24.84 44.96
N ALA A 28 -6.51 26.09 44.88
CA ALA A 28 -5.77 27.23 45.40
C ALA A 28 -6.69 28.37 45.85
N VAL A 29 -6.26 29.11 46.88
CA VAL A 29 -6.94 30.30 47.40
C VAL A 29 -5.91 31.39 47.68
N VAL A 30 -6.25 32.64 47.35
CA VAL A 30 -5.39 33.80 47.60
C VAL A 30 -6.02 34.69 48.67
N VAL A 31 -5.32 34.84 49.80
CA VAL A 31 -5.75 35.66 50.93
C VAL A 31 -4.69 36.73 51.20
N LYS A 32 -5.09 38.01 51.13
CA LYS A 32 -4.20 39.16 51.38
C LYS A 32 -2.89 39.12 50.56
N GLY A 33 -2.96 38.60 49.33
CA GLY A 33 -1.80 38.51 48.42
C GLY A 33 -0.93 37.27 48.63
N ASN A 34 -1.26 36.39 49.57
CA ASN A 34 -0.59 35.10 49.75
C ASN A 34 -1.47 33.98 49.19
N MET A 35 -0.90 33.15 48.33
CA MET A 35 -1.57 31.96 47.79
C MET A 35 -1.29 30.75 48.68
N ASP A 36 -2.36 30.03 49.02
CA ASP A 36 -2.30 28.69 49.56
C ASP A 36 -2.78 27.70 48.50
N SER A 37 -2.00 26.65 48.24
CA SER A 37 -2.28 25.58 47.29
C SER A 37 -2.11 24.19 47.90
N SER A 38 -2.13 24.05 49.23
CA SER A 38 -1.93 22.76 49.90
C SER A 38 -3.21 21.90 49.97
N TYR A 39 -4.24 22.22 49.19
CA TYR A 39 -5.53 21.55 49.25
C TYR A 39 -5.53 20.18 48.58
N ILE A 40 -4.76 20.01 47.50
CA ILE A 40 -4.64 18.74 46.77
C ILE A 40 -3.17 18.50 46.45
N ASP A 41 -2.61 17.40 46.98
CA ASP A 41 -1.18 17.07 46.84
C ASP A 41 -0.72 16.97 45.39
N SER A 42 -1.56 16.52 44.47
CA SER A 42 -1.20 16.41 43.05
C SER A 42 -0.90 17.76 42.39
N PHE A 43 -1.46 18.86 42.91
CA PHE A 43 -1.25 20.22 42.41
C PHE A 43 -0.28 21.04 43.27
N LYS A 44 0.11 20.50 44.44
CA LYS A 44 1.07 21.13 45.33
C LYS A 44 2.34 21.49 44.58
N ASP A 45 2.87 22.68 44.84
CA ASP A 45 4.07 23.26 44.23
C ASP A 45 4.01 23.52 42.70
N ARG A 46 2.97 23.06 42.00
CA ARG A 46 2.77 23.29 40.55
C ARG A 46 1.89 24.48 40.22
N ILE A 47 1.03 24.90 41.15
CA ILE A 47 0.21 26.11 40.98
C ILE A 47 1.06 27.33 41.30
N GLN A 48 0.95 28.34 40.44
CA GLN A 48 1.52 29.66 40.66
C GLN A 48 0.45 30.72 40.53
N TRP A 49 0.63 31.80 41.29
CA TRP A 49 -0.21 32.97 41.21
C TRP A 49 0.67 34.19 40.99
N ASP A 50 0.37 34.92 39.92
CA ASP A 50 1.08 36.15 39.59
C ASP A 50 0.46 37.32 40.38
N GLN A 51 1.25 37.94 41.26
CA GLN A 51 0.76 39.00 42.15
C GLN A 51 0.38 40.30 41.42
N GLN A 52 0.93 40.55 40.23
CA GLN A 52 0.68 41.77 39.47
C GLN A 52 -0.65 41.70 38.69
N THR A 53 -0.90 40.56 38.04
CA THR A 53 -2.06 40.31 37.18
C THR A 53 -3.19 39.59 37.90
N GLY A 54 -2.87 38.86 38.97
CA GLY A 54 -3.77 37.98 39.70
C GLY A 54 -4.18 36.73 38.93
N GLN A 55 -3.36 36.24 38.00
CA GLN A 55 -3.67 35.05 37.21
C GLN A 55 -3.07 33.79 37.85
N PHE A 56 -3.78 32.68 37.71
CA PHE A 56 -3.27 31.36 38.08
C PHE A 56 -2.60 30.68 36.90
N THR A 57 -1.49 30.02 37.15
CA THR A 57 -0.77 29.17 36.20
C THR A 57 -0.54 27.79 36.82
N ILE A 58 -0.78 26.73 36.06
CA ILE A 58 -0.39 25.36 36.44
C ILE A 58 0.81 24.98 35.59
N ARG A 59 1.89 24.56 36.23
CA ARG A 59 3.11 24.08 35.58
C ARG A 59 3.14 22.56 35.49
N GLU A 60 4.00 22.05 34.61
CA GLU A 60 4.31 20.62 34.49
C GLU A 60 3.03 19.79 34.40
N LEU A 61 2.21 20.12 33.41
CA LEU A 61 0.91 19.50 33.20
C LEU A 61 1.05 18.00 32.94
N LYS A 62 0.10 17.25 33.46
CA LYS A 62 -0.05 15.80 33.27
C LYS A 62 -1.37 15.52 32.56
N THR A 63 -1.48 14.39 31.87
CA THR A 63 -2.75 13.98 31.24
C THR A 63 -3.90 13.90 32.25
N SER A 64 -3.61 13.50 33.49
CA SER A 64 -4.54 13.47 34.62
C SER A 64 -5.04 14.86 35.07
N ASP A 65 -4.37 15.95 34.69
CA ASP A 65 -4.82 17.32 34.99
C ASP A 65 -5.94 17.79 34.05
N SER A 66 -6.32 16.98 33.05
CA SER A 66 -7.49 17.26 32.21
C SER A 66 -8.74 17.35 33.07
N GLY A 67 -9.63 18.30 32.76
CA GLY A 67 -10.88 18.49 33.50
C GLY A 67 -11.41 19.92 33.47
N ILE A 68 -12.34 20.19 34.38
CA ILE A 68 -13.00 21.49 34.50
C ILE A 68 -12.30 22.31 35.57
N TYR A 69 -11.84 23.49 35.17
CA TYR A 69 -11.26 24.50 36.04
C TYR A 69 -12.20 25.68 36.17
N VAL A 70 -12.30 26.24 37.37
CA VAL A 70 -13.05 27.46 37.61
C VAL A 70 -12.16 28.46 38.34
N VAL A 71 -11.95 29.62 37.73
CA VAL A 71 -11.31 30.75 38.41
C VAL A 71 -12.42 31.62 39.01
N ASP A 72 -12.46 31.72 40.33
CA ASP A 72 -13.34 32.64 41.04
C ASP A 72 -12.61 33.98 41.22
N GLY A 73 -13.09 35.03 40.55
CA GLY A 73 -12.50 36.36 40.63
C GLY A 73 -12.91 37.14 41.88
N LYS A 74 -12.18 38.20 42.19
CA LYS A 74 -12.61 39.18 43.20
C LYS A 74 -14.03 39.69 42.88
N GLY A 75 -14.96 39.55 43.82
CA GLY A 75 -16.38 39.90 43.65
C GLY A 75 -17.30 38.75 43.23
N GLY A 76 -16.80 37.50 43.19
CA GLY A 76 -17.62 36.29 42.95
C GLY A 76 -17.90 35.97 41.49
N VAL A 77 -17.23 36.67 40.55
CA VAL A 77 -17.39 36.41 39.11
C VAL A 77 -16.54 35.21 38.71
N LYS A 78 -17.20 34.10 38.45
CA LYS A 78 -16.58 32.83 38.05
C LYS A 78 -16.34 32.75 36.55
N THR A 79 -15.23 32.14 36.16
CA THR A 79 -14.90 31.83 34.76
C THR A 79 -14.47 30.38 34.65
N THR A 80 -15.17 29.63 33.79
CA THR A 80 -14.96 28.19 33.62
C THR A 80 -14.09 27.92 32.40
N TYR A 81 -13.14 27.01 32.57
CA TYR A 81 -12.25 26.49 31.53
C TYR A 81 -12.36 24.97 31.52
N GLN A 82 -12.41 24.38 30.34
CA GLN A 82 -12.22 22.94 30.18
C GLN A 82 -10.86 22.73 29.53
N LEU A 83 -9.98 22.05 30.26
CA LEU A 83 -8.62 21.74 29.83
C LEU A 83 -8.55 20.28 29.42
N THR A 84 -7.99 20.03 28.24
CA THR A 84 -7.59 18.69 27.78
C THR A 84 -6.09 18.69 27.59
N VAL A 85 -5.39 17.84 28.35
CA VAL A 85 -3.95 17.63 28.22
C VAL A 85 -3.71 16.35 27.41
N TYR A 86 -2.79 16.41 26.45
CA TYR A 86 -2.45 15.30 25.56
C TYR A 86 -0.98 14.90 25.74
N ASP A 87 -0.72 13.60 25.63
CA ASP A 87 0.63 13.12 25.39
C ASP A 87 1.06 13.41 23.94
N PRO A 88 2.37 13.62 23.68
CA PRO A 88 2.88 13.73 22.33
C PRO A 88 2.60 12.47 21.52
N VAL A 89 2.23 12.63 20.25
CA VAL A 89 2.04 11.48 19.35
C VAL A 89 3.35 10.75 19.10
N SER A 90 3.30 9.42 19.08
CA SER A 90 4.46 8.60 18.73
C SER A 90 4.72 8.63 17.23
N ARG A 91 5.99 8.42 16.84
CA ARG A 91 6.37 8.42 15.43
C ARG A 91 5.78 7.18 14.72
N PRO A 92 5.07 7.35 13.59
CA PRO A 92 4.51 6.23 12.85
C PRO A 92 5.60 5.32 12.26
N MET A 93 5.27 4.04 12.10
CA MET A 93 6.13 2.99 11.57
C MET A 93 5.57 2.43 10.26
N LEU A 94 6.45 2.20 9.30
CA LEU A 94 6.13 1.61 8.01
C LEU A 94 6.49 0.12 8.00
N THR A 95 5.54 -0.72 7.59
CA THR A 95 5.75 -2.14 7.34
C THR A 95 5.43 -2.42 5.88
N THR A 96 6.44 -2.81 5.11
CA THR A 96 6.27 -3.14 3.70
C THR A 96 5.80 -4.58 3.52
N LEU A 97 4.74 -4.78 2.72
CA LEU A 97 4.18 -6.11 2.45
C LEU A 97 4.57 -6.55 1.04
N PHE A 98 5.84 -6.93 0.84
CA PHE A 98 6.34 -7.36 -0.46
C PHE A 98 6.02 -8.84 -0.74
N ASN A 99 4.75 -9.18 -0.94
CA ASN A 99 4.30 -10.49 -1.45
C ASN A 99 3.77 -10.37 -2.89
N GLY A 100 4.46 -9.62 -3.75
CA GLY A 100 4.06 -9.36 -5.14
C GLY A 100 3.05 -8.23 -5.34
N SER A 101 2.50 -7.65 -4.27
CA SER A 101 1.77 -6.38 -4.28
C SER A 101 2.66 -5.24 -3.79
N CYS A 102 2.53 -4.07 -4.43
CA CYS A 102 3.20 -2.85 -3.99
C CYS A 102 2.31 -2.16 -2.96
N SER A 103 2.36 -2.66 -1.73
CA SER A 103 1.61 -2.10 -0.61
C SER A 103 2.50 -1.85 0.60
N VAL A 104 2.14 -0.82 1.34
CA VAL A 104 2.80 -0.44 2.59
C VAL A 104 1.74 -0.20 3.64
N GLU A 105 1.95 -0.71 4.83
CA GLU A 105 1.13 -0.41 5.99
C GLU A 105 1.85 0.62 6.85
N CYS A 106 1.16 1.72 7.15
CA CYS A 106 1.60 2.63 8.20
C CYS A 106 0.88 2.31 9.48
N SER A 107 1.57 2.38 10.61
CA SER A 107 0.98 2.09 11.90
C SER A 107 1.56 2.92 13.03
N VAL A 108 0.75 3.18 14.05
CA VAL A 108 1.12 3.96 15.23
C VAL A 108 0.36 3.46 16.45
N MET A 109 0.94 3.59 17.64
CA MET A 109 0.20 3.32 18.88
C MET A 109 -0.90 4.38 19.02
N ASN A 110 -2.14 3.95 19.25
CA ASN A 110 -3.23 4.89 19.45
C ASN A 110 -3.08 5.60 20.79
N ASP A 111 -3.68 6.78 20.88
CA ASP A 111 -3.87 7.52 22.12
C ASP A 111 -5.04 8.50 21.90
N ARG A 112 -5.27 9.42 22.84
CA ARG A 112 -6.39 10.36 22.84
C ARG A 112 -6.38 11.21 21.57
N ASP A 113 -7.45 11.09 20.81
CA ASP A 113 -7.75 11.85 19.59
C ASP A 113 -6.63 11.79 18.54
N VAL A 114 -5.90 10.66 18.49
CA VAL A 114 -4.90 10.40 17.46
C VAL A 114 -5.61 10.03 16.15
N THR A 115 -5.19 10.69 15.07
CA THR A 115 -5.56 10.38 13.69
C THR A 115 -4.33 9.96 12.92
N LEU A 116 -4.44 8.87 12.16
CA LEU A 116 -3.39 8.38 11.27
C LEU A 116 -3.82 8.62 9.82
N SER A 117 -3.00 9.30 9.03
CA SER A 117 -3.35 9.76 7.69
C SER A 117 -2.24 9.53 6.67
N TRP A 118 -2.62 9.15 5.45
CA TRP A 118 -1.74 9.12 4.29
C TRP A 118 -1.89 10.37 3.45
N TYR A 119 -0.76 10.91 3.00
CA TYR A 119 -0.69 12.05 2.12
C TYR A 119 0.13 11.73 0.86
N SER A 120 -0.27 12.36 -0.25
CA SER A 120 0.54 12.51 -1.46
C SER A 120 0.70 13.99 -1.73
N GLY A 121 1.88 14.54 -1.45
CA GLY A 121 2.06 15.99 -1.35
C GLY A 121 1.16 16.55 -0.25
N GLU A 122 0.33 17.52 -0.58
CA GLU A 122 -0.64 18.14 0.35
C GLU A 122 -2.01 17.46 0.36
N LYS A 123 -2.25 16.49 -0.53
CA LYS A 123 -3.54 15.80 -0.62
C LYS A 123 -3.61 14.62 0.34
N ILE A 124 -4.63 14.59 1.20
CA ILE A 124 -4.98 13.41 2.01
C ILE A 124 -5.55 12.34 1.08
N LEU A 125 -5.01 11.13 1.18
CA LEU A 125 -5.46 9.95 0.45
C LEU A 125 -6.44 9.12 1.26
N ASN A 126 -6.10 8.87 2.52
CA ASN A 126 -6.92 8.09 3.44
C ASN A 126 -6.57 8.48 4.89
N GLN A 127 -7.47 8.23 5.82
CA GLN A 127 -7.28 8.47 7.25
C GLN A 127 -8.06 7.47 8.10
N THR A 128 -7.57 7.21 9.31
CA THR A 128 -8.25 6.39 10.31
C THR A 128 -8.03 6.95 11.72
N SER A 129 -8.99 6.69 12.60
CA SER A 129 -8.95 7.03 14.02
C SER A 129 -9.78 6.02 14.78
N SER A 130 -9.52 5.85 16.08
CA SER A 130 -10.30 4.95 16.93
C SER A 130 -10.46 5.53 18.33
N PRO A 131 -11.63 5.38 18.98
CA PRO A 131 -11.81 5.75 20.37
C PRO A 131 -11.09 4.79 21.35
N GLU A 132 -10.66 3.61 20.91
CA GLU A 132 -9.98 2.63 21.75
C GLU A 132 -8.49 2.97 21.92
N LEU A 133 -8.11 3.52 23.07
CA LEU A 133 -6.78 4.13 23.27
C LEU A 133 -5.59 3.14 23.23
N SER A 134 -5.78 1.85 23.53
CA SER A 134 -4.67 0.89 23.65
C SER A 134 -4.45 0.04 22.40
N ILE A 135 -5.15 0.33 21.30
CA ILE A 135 -4.95 -0.41 20.05
C ILE A 135 -3.82 0.20 19.23
N LYS A 136 -3.31 -0.56 18.27
CA LYS A 136 -2.44 -0.04 17.23
C LYS A 136 -3.30 0.40 16.05
N LEU A 137 -3.23 1.68 15.68
CA LEU A 137 -3.82 2.14 14.43
C LEU A 137 -2.96 1.63 13.29
N SER A 138 -3.60 1.05 12.28
CA SER A 138 -2.96 0.62 11.04
C SER A 138 -3.74 1.17 9.85
N LEU A 139 -3.02 1.66 8.86
CA LEU A 139 -3.58 2.21 7.64
C LEU A 139 -2.77 1.73 6.43
N PRO A 140 -3.27 0.74 5.67
CA PRO A 140 -2.62 0.27 4.46
C PRO A 140 -2.77 1.28 3.32
N LEU A 141 -1.77 1.30 2.44
CA LEU A 141 -1.75 2.06 1.21
C LEU A 141 -1.31 1.17 0.06
N GLU A 142 -2.12 1.14 -1.00
CA GLU A 142 -1.72 0.60 -2.29
C GLU A 142 -0.98 1.68 -3.08
N VAL A 143 0.22 1.36 -3.54
CA VAL A 143 1.09 2.29 -4.25
C VAL A 143 0.61 2.49 -5.68
N ASP A 144 0.47 3.75 -6.07
CA ASP A 144 0.21 4.19 -7.43
C ASP A 144 1.48 3.99 -8.26
N LYS A 145 1.40 3.11 -9.26
CA LYS A 145 2.56 2.69 -10.05
C LYS A 145 2.95 3.68 -11.15
N GLN A 146 2.20 4.78 -11.29
CA GLN A 146 2.15 5.54 -12.53
C GLN A 146 2.66 6.98 -12.44
N ASP A 147 3.37 7.36 -11.35
CA ASP A 147 4.34 8.49 -11.27
C ASP A 147 4.55 9.02 -9.83
N ARG A 148 3.91 8.45 -8.81
CA ARG A 148 4.09 8.93 -7.42
C ARG A 148 5.40 8.39 -6.83
N THR A 149 6.29 9.32 -6.46
CA THR A 149 7.62 8.98 -5.94
C THR A 149 7.63 8.76 -4.44
N SER A 150 6.74 9.42 -3.69
CA SER A 150 6.71 9.33 -2.24
C SER A 150 5.33 9.62 -1.65
N TYR A 151 5.13 9.09 -0.45
CA TYR A 151 3.95 9.29 0.37
C TYR A 151 4.37 9.66 1.79
N ARG A 152 3.56 10.48 2.46
CA ARG A 152 3.79 10.86 3.86
C ARG A 152 2.71 10.21 4.72
N CYS A 153 3.12 9.36 5.65
CA CYS A 153 2.22 8.91 6.70
C CYS A 153 2.41 9.83 7.92
N GLU A 154 1.32 10.39 8.44
CA GLU A 154 1.33 11.33 9.56
C GLU A 154 0.36 10.85 10.64
N ALA A 155 0.86 10.80 11.88
CA ALA A 155 0.06 10.67 13.08
C ALA A 155 -0.09 12.05 13.73
N ALA A 156 -1.31 12.44 14.08
CA ALA A 156 -1.59 13.76 14.61
C ALA A 156 -2.65 13.70 15.72
N ASN A 157 -2.46 14.52 16.75
CA ASN A 157 -3.49 14.88 17.72
C ASN A 157 -3.62 16.42 17.74
N PRO A 158 -4.52 17.02 18.54
CA PRO A 158 -4.73 18.46 18.54
C PRO A 158 -3.52 19.33 18.92
N VAL A 159 -2.44 18.75 19.45
CA VAL A 159 -1.26 19.49 19.94
C VAL A 159 0.05 19.12 19.24
N THR A 160 0.18 17.91 18.71
CA THR A 160 1.44 17.39 18.14
C THR A 160 1.19 16.59 16.85
N LYS A 161 2.20 16.58 15.98
CA LYS A 161 2.20 15.83 14.72
C LYS A 161 3.56 15.17 14.52
N GLU A 162 3.55 13.90 14.13
CA GLU A 162 4.73 13.14 13.75
C GLU A 162 4.50 12.45 12.41
N ASN A 163 5.55 12.29 11.61
CA ASN A 163 5.41 11.69 10.29
C ASN A 163 6.62 10.86 9.85
N VAL A 164 6.39 10.06 8.82
CA VAL A 164 7.39 9.25 8.13
C VAL A 164 7.11 9.27 6.64
N MET A 165 8.19 9.42 5.86
CA MET A 165 8.13 9.38 4.40
C MET A 165 8.36 7.95 3.92
N PHE A 166 7.46 7.47 3.07
CA PHE A 166 7.64 6.26 2.28
C PHE A 166 8.07 6.66 0.87
N TYR A 167 9.23 6.17 0.43
CA TYR A 167 9.71 6.33 -0.94
C TYR A 167 9.39 5.07 -1.72
N VAL A 168 8.75 5.24 -2.88
CA VAL A 168 8.33 4.11 -3.71
C VAL A 168 9.57 3.43 -4.30
N PRO A 169 9.77 2.11 -4.07
CA PRO A 169 10.87 1.38 -4.69
C PRO A 169 10.73 1.32 -6.21
N GLU A 170 11.86 1.30 -6.94
CA GLU A 170 11.87 1.18 -8.41
C GLU A 170 11.14 -0.07 -8.90
N SER A 171 11.21 -1.17 -8.15
CA SER A 171 10.49 -2.42 -8.46
C SER A 171 8.97 -2.28 -8.52
N CYS A 172 8.42 -1.20 -7.95
CA CYS A 172 7.00 -0.91 -7.95
C CYS A 172 6.56 0.07 -9.04
N MET A 173 7.50 0.69 -9.75
CA MET A 173 7.21 1.64 -10.81
C MET A 173 6.98 0.89 -12.13
N VAL A 174 5.91 1.23 -12.85
CA VAL A 174 5.77 0.76 -14.24
C VAL A 174 6.70 1.61 -15.09
N THR A 175 7.85 1.06 -15.46
CA THR A 175 8.64 1.66 -16.54
C THR A 175 7.82 1.55 -17.82
N ASN A 176 7.39 2.68 -18.38
CA ASN A 176 6.83 2.75 -19.73
C ASN A 176 7.92 2.47 -20.78
N MET A 177 8.58 1.32 -20.71
CA MET A 177 9.40 0.79 -21.79
C MET A 177 8.58 -0.26 -22.54
N THR A 178 8.62 -0.17 -23.89
CA THR A 178 8.06 -1.08 -24.91
C THR A 178 6.63 -0.83 -25.46
N GLY A 179 6.18 0.42 -25.56
CA GLY A 179 4.93 0.76 -26.30
C GLY A 179 5.09 1.58 -27.58
N ILE A 180 6.14 2.39 -27.68
CA ILE A 180 6.25 3.42 -28.72
C ILE A 180 6.92 2.89 -30.01
N ASN A 181 7.86 1.95 -29.88
CA ASN A 181 8.59 1.40 -31.02
C ASN A 181 7.71 0.49 -31.90
N ASN A 182 6.73 -0.20 -31.30
CA ASN A 182 5.90 -1.17 -32.00
C ASN A 182 4.80 -0.49 -32.84
N LYS A 183 4.20 0.62 -32.37
CA LYS A 183 3.18 1.33 -33.15
C LYS A 183 3.77 2.04 -34.37
N ARG A 184 4.93 2.68 -34.21
CA ARG A 184 5.61 3.36 -35.32
C ARG A 184 6.14 2.33 -36.34
N ALA A 185 6.75 1.24 -35.89
CA ALA A 185 7.19 0.16 -36.77
C ALA A 185 6.00 -0.52 -37.47
N TYR A 186 4.89 -0.77 -36.78
CA TYR A 186 3.68 -1.35 -37.35
C TYR A 186 3.04 -0.47 -38.42
N LEU A 187 2.93 0.85 -38.17
CA LEU A 187 2.46 1.81 -39.17
C LEU A 187 3.39 1.88 -40.38
N SER A 188 4.71 1.84 -40.16
CA SER A 188 5.69 1.79 -41.24
C SER A 188 5.57 0.51 -42.08
N LEU A 189 5.32 -0.65 -41.47
CA LEU A 189 5.11 -1.92 -42.18
C LEU A 189 3.83 -1.90 -43.04
N ILE A 190 2.73 -1.36 -42.52
CA ILE A 190 1.48 -1.20 -43.29
C ILE A 190 1.72 -0.30 -44.50
N ALA A 191 2.41 0.83 -44.32
CA ALA A 191 2.71 1.74 -45.42
C ALA A 191 3.54 1.07 -46.52
N ILE A 192 4.55 0.27 -46.17
CA ILE A 192 5.37 -0.47 -47.13
C ILE A 192 4.52 -1.48 -47.91
N MET A 193 3.66 -2.24 -47.23
CA MET A 193 2.78 -3.22 -47.89
C MET A 193 1.80 -2.55 -48.85
N CYS A 194 1.24 -1.39 -48.50
CA CYS A 194 0.35 -0.64 -49.39
C CYS A 194 1.09 -0.17 -50.67
N VAL A 195 2.33 0.28 -50.56
CA VAL A 195 3.15 0.70 -51.71
C VAL A 195 3.47 -0.50 -52.62
N LEU A 196 3.81 -1.64 -52.05
CA LEU A 196 4.06 -2.86 -52.82
C LEU A 196 2.81 -3.31 -53.59
N VAL A 197 1.64 -3.33 -52.95
CA VAL A 197 0.38 -3.68 -53.62
C VAL A 197 0.05 -2.69 -54.74
N ALA A 198 0.21 -1.39 -54.51
CA ALA A 198 -0.01 -0.39 -55.54
C ALA A 198 0.93 -0.58 -56.75
N SER A 199 2.20 -0.91 -56.49
CA SER A 199 3.17 -1.17 -57.57
C SER A 199 2.81 -2.38 -58.43
N VAL A 200 2.27 -3.45 -57.82
CA VAL A 200 1.79 -4.64 -58.54
C VAL A 200 0.56 -4.31 -59.37
N VAL A 201 -0.40 -3.56 -58.82
CA VAL A 201 -1.62 -3.16 -59.54
C VAL A 201 -1.29 -2.27 -60.74
N VAL A 202 -0.36 -1.32 -60.58
CA VAL A 202 0.12 -0.48 -61.68
C VAL A 202 0.86 -1.32 -62.73
N GLY A 203 1.72 -2.26 -62.31
CA GLY A 203 2.39 -3.19 -63.21
C GLY A 203 1.42 -4.03 -64.03
N LEU A 204 0.39 -4.60 -63.40
CA LEU A 204 -0.66 -5.36 -64.07
C LEU A 204 -1.47 -4.47 -65.03
N ALA A 205 -1.79 -3.24 -64.65
CA ALA A 205 -2.50 -2.29 -65.51
C ALA A 205 -1.67 -1.92 -66.76
N ILE A 206 -0.36 -1.75 -66.61
CA ILE A 206 0.57 -1.48 -67.73
C ILE A 206 0.70 -2.71 -68.63
N CYS A 207 0.81 -3.92 -68.06
CA CYS A 207 0.85 -5.18 -68.81
C CYS A 207 -0.44 -5.41 -69.61
N GLN A 208 -1.61 -5.17 -69.01
CA GLN A 208 -2.90 -5.28 -69.69
C GLN A 208 -3.07 -4.24 -70.80
N LYS A 209 -2.46 -3.04 -70.66
CA LYS A 209 -2.48 -2.00 -71.70
C LYS A 209 -1.55 -2.31 -72.87
N LYS A 210 -0.44 -3.04 -72.62
CA LYS A 210 0.51 -3.46 -73.67
C LYS A 210 0.03 -4.69 -74.46
N GLY A 211 -0.83 -5.54 -73.88
CA GLY A 211 -1.47 -6.66 -74.58
C GLY A 211 -2.62 -6.30 -75.52
N ARG A 212 -3.02 -5.03 -75.62
CA ARG A 212 -4.17 -4.57 -76.43
C ARG A 212 -3.82 -3.77 -77.68
N ASN A 213 -2.53 -3.62 -78.02
CA ASN A 213 -2.05 -2.82 -79.16
C ASN A 213 -1.00 -3.56 -80.02
N VAL A 214 -1.30 -4.74 -80.55
CA VAL A 214 -0.64 -5.27 -81.77
C VAL A 214 -1.66 -6.04 -82.62
N HIS A 215 -1.85 -5.59 -83.87
CA HIS A 215 -2.59 -6.25 -84.95
C HIS A 215 -1.61 -6.42 -86.13
N PHE A 216 -1.81 -7.49 -86.93
CA PHE A 216 -1.16 -7.90 -88.20
C PHE A 216 0.14 -8.73 -88.02
N GLN A 217 0.47 -9.81 -88.73
CA GLN A 217 -0.18 -10.81 -89.60
C GLN A 217 0.92 -11.86 -89.94
N ASP A 218 0.56 -13.14 -90.11
CA ASP A 218 1.39 -14.22 -90.70
C ASP A 218 1.90 -13.84 -92.13
N PRO A 219 2.97 -14.44 -92.73
CA PRO A 219 3.15 -15.90 -92.88
C PRO A 219 4.59 -16.51 -92.93
N SER A 220 4.64 -17.84 -92.70
CA SER A 220 5.50 -18.92 -93.28
C SER A 220 7.03 -18.81 -93.16
N GLU A 221 7.85 -19.85 -92.96
CA GLU A 221 7.82 -21.29 -93.30
C GLU A 221 8.98 -21.91 -92.47
N GLY A 222 8.75 -22.89 -91.59
CA GLY A 222 9.04 -24.29 -91.90
C GLY A 222 10.45 -24.75 -91.47
N GLU A 223 10.61 -25.19 -90.21
CA GLU A 223 11.42 -26.38 -89.84
C GLU A 223 11.23 -26.75 -88.36
N GLN A 224 11.09 -28.05 -88.11
CA GLN A 224 10.60 -28.67 -86.87
C GLN A 224 11.78 -29.36 -86.14
N PRO A 225 11.93 -29.20 -84.81
CA PRO A 225 12.72 -30.13 -84.02
C PRO A 225 11.81 -31.07 -83.20
N ASP A 226 12.16 -32.35 -83.28
CA ASP A 226 11.54 -33.46 -82.56
C ASP A 226 11.69 -33.33 -81.03
N ILE A 227 10.65 -33.75 -80.32
CA ILE A 227 10.54 -33.75 -78.85
C ILE A 227 10.98 -35.12 -78.35
N GLU A 228 12.03 -35.18 -77.52
CA GLU A 228 12.39 -36.37 -76.75
C GLU A 228 12.02 -36.16 -75.27
N TYR A 229 11.14 -37.01 -74.75
CA TYR A 229 10.72 -37.00 -73.35
C TYR A 229 11.66 -37.85 -72.51
N ALA A 230 12.16 -37.33 -71.38
CA ALA A 230 12.87 -38.10 -70.38
C ALA A 230 11.88 -38.66 -69.33
N GLU A 231 11.90 -39.97 -69.11
CA GLU A 231 11.10 -40.67 -68.10
C GLU A 231 11.78 -40.58 -66.72
N ILE A 232 11.06 -40.14 -65.70
CA ILE A 232 11.58 -39.97 -64.32
C ILE A 232 11.28 -41.25 -63.52
N SER A 233 12.33 -42.03 -63.23
CA SER A 233 12.26 -43.17 -62.32
C SER A 233 12.48 -42.75 -60.87
N TYR A 234 11.52 -43.05 -59.98
CA TYR A 234 11.66 -42.86 -58.53
C TYR A 234 12.08 -44.18 -57.85
N ILE A 235 13.08 -44.10 -56.98
CA ILE A 235 13.57 -45.24 -56.17
C ILE A 235 12.83 -45.25 -54.84
N ILE A 236 12.16 -46.36 -54.54
CA ILE A 236 11.55 -46.67 -53.24
C ILE A 236 12.62 -47.40 -52.39
N PRO A 237 12.98 -46.92 -51.18
CA PRO A 237 13.74 -47.73 -50.24
C PRO A 237 12.78 -48.48 -49.31
N THR A 238 12.75 -49.81 -49.42
CA THR A 238 12.06 -50.70 -48.49
C THR A 238 13.08 -51.58 -47.74
N SER A 239 12.92 -51.57 -46.41
CA SER A 239 13.16 -52.65 -45.44
C SER A 239 14.54 -53.32 -45.25
N ILE A 240 15.07 -53.10 -44.03
CA ILE A 240 15.47 -54.07 -42.98
C ILE A 240 16.49 -55.18 -43.31
N GLN A 241 17.61 -55.19 -42.57
CA GLN A 241 18.06 -56.39 -41.82
C GLN A 241 18.74 -56.00 -40.49
N GLU A 242 18.36 -56.73 -39.44
CA GLU A 242 18.89 -56.71 -38.07
C GLU A 242 20.38 -57.11 -37.98
N LYS A 243 21.09 -56.68 -36.92
CA LYS A 243 21.63 -57.57 -35.86
C LYS A 243 22.55 -56.85 -34.85
N GLN A 244 22.15 -56.98 -33.57
CA GLN A 244 22.89 -57.11 -32.29
C GLN A 244 23.96 -56.08 -31.85
N ILE A 245 23.86 -55.60 -30.60
CA ILE A 245 24.83 -55.82 -29.49
C ILE A 245 24.22 -55.33 -28.17
N ASP A 246 24.52 -56.08 -27.11
CA ASP A 246 23.94 -56.04 -25.76
C ASP A 246 24.97 -55.53 -24.70
N ILE A 247 24.41 -54.90 -23.66
CA ILE A 247 24.89 -54.48 -22.32
C ILE A 247 26.14 -53.58 -22.14
N SER A 248 25.93 -52.40 -21.55
CA SER A 248 26.52 -52.06 -20.25
C SER A 248 25.77 -50.92 -19.54
N GLU A 249 25.50 -51.17 -18.27
CA GLU A 249 24.78 -50.45 -17.21
C GLU A 249 25.47 -49.14 -16.77
N VAL A 250 24.73 -48.03 -16.70
CA VAL A 250 25.05 -46.83 -15.89
C VAL A 250 23.75 -46.19 -15.38
N ASP A 251 23.65 -46.09 -14.05
CA ASP A 251 22.54 -45.53 -13.27
C ASP A 251 22.22 -44.05 -13.55
N LEU A 252 20.91 -43.73 -13.64
CA LEU A 252 20.39 -42.40 -13.28
C LEU A 252 18.92 -42.50 -12.80
N PRO A 253 18.51 -41.82 -11.71
CA PRO A 253 17.18 -42.02 -11.11
C PRO A 253 16.05 -41.42 -11.95
N ARG A 254 14.96 -42.18 -12.03
CA ARG A 254 13.65 -41.83 -12.59
C ARG A 254 13.03 -40.64 -11.84
N GLU A 255 12.89 -39.49 -12.48
CA GLU A 255 11.85 -38.52 -12.13
C GLU A 255 10.53 -39.04 -12.68
N THR A 256 9.65 -39.49 -11.78
CA THR A 256 8.26 -39.78 -12.10
C THR A 256 7.51 -38.45 -12.22
N GLU A 257 7.14 -38.06 -13.43
CA GLU A 257 6.12 -37.02 -13.66
C GLU A 257 4.77 -37.56 -13.19
N VAL A 258 4.34 -37.12 -12.00
CA VAL A 258 3.00 -37.35 -11.47
C VAL A 258 2.06 -36.33 -12.10
N THR A 259 1.08 -36.78 -12.89
CA THR A 259 0.10 -35.88 -13.50
C THR A 259 -0.86 -35.31 -12.46
N VAL A 260 -1.31 -34.07 -12.70
CA VAL A 260 -2.12 -33.23 -11.80
C VAL A 260 -3.40 -33.91 -11.28
N TYR A 261 -3.89 -34.94 -11.96
CA TYR A 261 -5.07 -35.70 -11.54
C TYR A 261 -4.82 -36.68 -10.38
N GLU A 262 -3.58 -37.09 -10.14
CA GLU A 262 -3.25 -38.06 -9.08
C GLU A 262 -3.09 -37.39 -7.70
N LYS A 263 -2.78 -36.08 -7.65
CA LYS A 263 -2.64 -35.31 -6.40
C LYS A 263 -3.97 -34.93 -5.74
N LEU A 264 -5.08 -34.92 -6.48
CA LEU A 264 -6.41 -34.54 -5.98
C LEU A 264 -7.15 -35.67 -5.25
N GLN A 265 -6.76 -36.93 -5.45
CA GLN A 265 -7.38 -38.09 -4.79
C GLN A 265 -6.71 -38.43 -3.44
N LEU A 266 -5.45 -38.04 -3.22
CA LEU A 266 -4.70 -38.32 -1.98
C LEU A 266 -5.10 -37.42 -0.79
N HIS A 267 -5.68 -36.25 -1.03
CA HIS A 267 -6.12 -35.33 0.05
C HIS A 267 -7.56 -35.56 0.53
N ARG A 268 -8.30 -36.53 -0.03
CA ARG A 268 -9.69 -36.79 0.39
C ARG A 268 -9.85 -37.99 1.35
N MET A 269 -8.76 -38.66 1.74
CA MET A 269 -8.79 -39.82 2.63
C MET A 269 -8.05 -39.63 3.97
N ALA A 270 -7.56 -38.42 4.29
CA ALA A 270 -6.69 -38.18 5.45
C ALA A 270 -7.33 -37.33 6.58
N ASP A 271 -8.66 -37.21 6.64
CA ASP A 271 -9.34 -36.42 7.68
C ASP A 271 -10.50 -37.17 8.37
N SER A 272 -10.37 -38.50 8.49
CA SER A 272 -11.28 -39.31 9.30
C SER A 272 -10.52 -40.47 9.95
N ASP A 273 -9.74 -40.17 10.99
CA ASP A 273 -9.46 -41.07 12.13
C ASP A 273 -8.44 -40.41 13.07
N ASP A 274 -8.90 -39.59 14.02
CA ASP A 274 -8.33 -39.52 15.37
C ASP A 274 -9.27 -38.78 16.35
N GLU A 275 -10.27 -39.46 16.90
CA GLU A 275 -10.86 -39.06 18.18
C GLU A 275 -10.52 -40.12 19.23
N GLY A 276 -9.45 -39.81 19.98
CA GLY A 276 -8.96 -40.57 21.09
C GLY A 276 -9.99 -40.76 22.20
N LYS A 277 -10.16 -42.04 22.59
CA LYS A 277 -10.70 -42.47 23.88
C LYS A 277 -9.95 -41.79 25.03
N VAL A 278 -10.62 -40.95 25.81
CA VAL A 278 -10.26 -40.70 27.22
C VAL A 278 -11.43 -41.09 28.12
N LYS A 279 -11.07 -41.97 29.05
CA LYS A 279 -11.91 -42.77 29.94
C LYS A 279 -12.30 -41.93 31.16
N GLN A 280 -13.57 -41.56 31.27
CA GLN A 280 -14.11 -40.88 32.45
C GLN A 280 -14.27 -41.89 33.60
N ARG A 281 -13.37 -41.84 34.58
CA ARG A 281 -13.44 -42.65 35.80
C ARG A 281 -14.13 -41.83 36.89
N SER A 282 -15.44 -42.02 37.04
CA SER A 282 -16.18 -41.58 38.22
C SER A 282 -15.58 -42.21 39.48
N ARG A 283 -15.13 -41.37 40.41
CA ARG A 283 -14.97 -41.75 41.82
C ARG A 283 -16.15 -41.17 42.59
N GLN A 284 -16.81 -42.07 43.30
CA GLN A 284 -17.87 -41.85 44.27
C GLN A 284 -17.28 -42.15 45.66
N MET A 285 -17.74 -41.42 46.68
CA MET A 285 -17.50 -41.56 48.13
C MET A 285 -16.09 -41.14 48.59
N ILE A 286 -15.89 -40.34 49.65
CA ILE A 286 -16.59 -40.15 50.94
C ILE A 286 -16.56 -38.66 51.30
#